data_AF-A0A349EEY2-F1
#
_entry.id   AF-A0A349EEY2-F1
#
_cell.length_a   1.000
_cell.length_b   1.000
_cell.length_c   1.000
_cell.angle_alpha   90.00
_cell.angle_beta   90.00
_cell.angle_gamma   90.00
#
_symmetry.space_group_name_H-M   'P 1'
#
loop_
_entity.id
_entity.type
_entity.pdbx_description
1 polymer ?
#
loop_
_entity_poly.entity_id
_entity_poly.type
_entity_poly.pdbx_seq_one_letter_code
_entity_poly.pdbx_strand_id
1 'polypeptide(L)'
;MLQQLWLILHTAAVAIILPVSLLLVNQLLIRYLDDRGMYRVPPFSWLPLLAGSALCSAALNALDIVGRLNPSQLWLSDFWALRFDELYDVWLRPSDVLLAVIAGLIEFYNELLYEGWSVWLFQGSAVVAGVVALLAWRSWQAIRGILLFFWLSLAVMILMYISVILLAWVIHWLNFWALVVLFLFLYMYDKEGDQQHGSPL
;
A
#
# COMPACT_ATOMS: atom_id res chain seq x y z
N MET A 1 7.44 30.71 -2.60
CA MET A 1 8.35 29.80 -3.30
C MET A 1 9.21 28.97 -2.34
N LEU A 2 10.00 29.57 -1.44
CA LEU A 2 10.86 28.81 -0.51
C LEU A 2 10.09 27.87 0.43
N GLN A 3 8.95 28.33 0.96
CA GLN A 3 8.10 27.55 1.87
C GLN A 3 7.44 26.35 1.18
N GLN A 4 7.03 26.49 -0.08
CA GLN A 4 6.48 25.38 -0.88
C GLN A 4 7.57 24.35 -1.21
N LEU A 5 8.78 24.81 -1.55
CA LEU A 5 9.90 23.94 -1.85
C LEU A 5 10.35 23.15 -0.61
N TRP A 6 10.37 23.78 0.56
CA TRP A 6 10.60 23.11 1.85
C TRP A 6 9.54 22.04 2.13
N LEU A 7 8.27 22.37 1.92
CA LEU A 7 7.15 21.46 2.18
C LEU A 7 7.22 20.23 1.27
N ILE A 8 7.50 20.41 -0.02
CA ILE A 8 7.70 19.32 -0.98
C ILE A 8 8.89 18.43 -0.59
N LEU A 9 10.03 19.03 -0.21
CA LEU A 9 11.20 18.26 0.23
C LEU A 9 10.93 17.48 1.51
N HIS A 10 10.20 18.07 2.45
CA HIS A 10 9.85 17.42 3.70
C HIS A 10 8.87 16.27 3.50
N THR A 11 7.80 16.46 2.72
CA THR A 11 6.83 15.38 2.42
C THR A 11 7.47 14.26 1.62
N ALA A 12 8.30 14.57 0.62
CA ALA A 12 9.05 13.56 -0.13
C ALA A 12 10.01 12.78 0.77
N ALA A 13 10.72 13.46 1.68
CA ALA A 13 11.61 12.80 2.62
C ALA A 13 10.83 11.87 3.55
N VAL A 14 9.74 12.32 4.18
CA VAL A 14 8.99 11.49 5.14
C VAL A 14 8.30 10.30 4.46
N ALA A 15 7.73 10.50 3.27
CA ALA A 15 7.09 9.45 2.48
C ALA A 15 8.07 8.33 2.07
N ILE A 16 9.38 8.63 1.98
CA ILE A 16 10.43 7.65 1.70
C ILE A 16 11.02 7.08 2.99
N ILE A 17 11.24 7.91 4.01
CA ILE A 17 11.86 7.51 5.29
C ILE A 17 11.04 6.42 5.98
N LEU A 18 9.71 6.53 6.01
CA LEU A 18 8.87 5.54 6.69
C LEU A 18 8.97 4.14 6.03
N PRO A 19 8.76 3.96 4.71
CA PRO A 19 8.99 2.67 4.06
C PRO A 19 10.42 2.14 4.22
N VAL A 20 11.43 2.99 4.04
CA VAL A 20 12.84 2.58 4.12
C VAL A 20 13.21 2.15 5.54
N SER A 21 12.77 2.90 6.55
CA SER A 21 12.99 2.55 7.96
C SER A 21 12.31 1.23 8.34
N LEU A 22 11.07 0.99 7.89
CA LEU A 22 10.39 -0.30 8.10
C LEU A 22 11.15 -1.45 7.46
N LEU A 23 11.64 -1.29 6.23
CA LEU A 23 12.45 -2.31 5.55
C LEU A 23 13.76 -2.58 6.32
N LEU A 24 14.46 -1.54 6.78
CA LEU A 24 15.69 -1.67 7.56
C LEU A 24 15.44 -2.36 8.90
N VAL A 25 14.41 -1.95 9.63
CA VAL A 25 14.03 -2.55 10.92
C VAL A 25 13.65 -4.02 10.72
N ASN A 26 12.88 -4.35 9.67
CA ASN A 26 12.53 -5.73 9.35
C ASN A 26 13.78 -6.57 9.04
N GLN A 27 14.73 -6.05 8.26
CA GLN A 27 15.99 -6.75 7.99
C GLN A 27 16.80 -6.99 9.26
N LEU A 28 16.87 -6.02 10.16
CA LEU A 28 17.55 -6.17 11.45
C LEU A 28 16.85 -7.20 12.33
N LEU A 29 15.52 -7.15 12.44
CA LEU A 29 14.76 -8.11 13.24
C LEU A 29 14.88 -9.53 12.70
N ILE A 30 14.83 -9.73 11.37
CA ILE A 30 15.09 -11.04 10.75
C ILE A 30 16.55 -11.49 10.99
N ARG A 31 17.51 -10.57 11.09
CA ARG A 31 18.89 -10.93 11.42
C ARG A 31 19.06 -11.40 12.85
N TYR A 32 18.38 -10.76 13.81
CA TYR A 32 18.58 -10.97 15.24
C TYR A 32 17.57 -11.92 15.91
N LEU A 33 16.37 -12.09 15.35
CA LEU A 33 15.31 -12.90 15.93
C LEU A 33 15.08 -14.21 15.17
N ASP A 34 15.43 -14.26 13.88
CA ASP A 34 15.31 -15.45 13.04
C ASP A 34 16.66 -16.16 12.90
N ASP A 35 17.09 -16.78 14.01
CA ASP A 35 18.37 -17.50 14.11
C ASP A 35 18.42 -18.76 13.22
N ARG A 36 17.27 -19.30 12.81
CA ARG A 36 17.15 -20.50 11.97
C ARG A 36 16.77 -20.20 10.53
N GLY A 37 16.58 -18.93 10.17
CA GLY A 37 16.29 -18.49 8.81
C GLY A 37 14.90 -18.89 8.29
N MET A 38 13.92 -19.09 9.19
CA MET A 38 12.56 -19.47 8.82
C MET A 38 11.95 -18.48 7.83
N TYR A 39 12.02 -17.17 8.08
CA TYR A 39 11.41 -16.15 7.21
C TYR A 39 12.33 -15.69 6.09
N ARG A 40 13.53 -16.27 5.96
CA ARG A 40 14.47 -15.94 4.87
C ARG A 40 14.20 -16.75 3.61
N VAL A 41 13.47 -17.86 3.71
CA VAL A 41 13.31 -18.83 2.63
C VAL A 41 11.83 -19.05 2.31
N PRO A 42 11.44 -19.09 1.02
CA PRO A 42 10.10 -19.53 0.63
C PRO A 42 9.85 -21.00 1.02
N PRO A 43 8.60 -21.39 1.34
CA PRO A 43 7.37 -20.57 1.32
C PRO A 43 7.14 -19.78 2.61
N PHE A 44 7.94 -19.99 3.66
CA PHE A 44 7.70 -19.43 4.99
C PHE A 44 7.84 -17.89 5.03
N SER A 45 8.70 -17.32 4.18
CA SER A 45 8.79 -15.87 3.98
C SER A 45 7.49 -15.26 3.44
N TRP A 46 6.60 -16.06 2.84
CA TRP A 46 5.31 -15.59 2.33
C TRP A 46 4.23 -15.53 3.40
N LEU A 47 4.38 -16.23 4.53
CA LEU A 47 3.35 -16.25 5.57
C LEU A 47 3.06 -14.85 6.13
N PRO A 48 4.06 -14.04 6.53
CA PRO A 48 3.79 -12.67 6.95
C PRO A 48 3.33 -11.76 5.80
N LEU A 49 3.72 -12.07 4.55
CA LEU A 49 3.24 -11.32 3.38
C LEU A 49 1.74 -11.51 3.17
N LEU A 50 1.27 -12.77 3.20
CA LEU A 50 -0.14 -13.11 3.07
C LEU A 50 -0.96 -12.52 4.23
N ALA A 51 -0.49 -12.72 5.46
CA ALA A 51 -1.12 -12.16 6.65
C ALA A 51 -1.19 -10.63 6.62
N GLY A 52 -0.10 -9.95 6.25
CA GLY A 52 -0.07 -8.50 6.11
C GLY A 52 -0.97 -8.00 4.97
N SER A 53 -1.07 -8.73 3.86
CA SER A 53 -1.98 -8.39 2.76
C SER A 53 -3.46 -8.50 3.16
N ALA A 54 -3.81 -9.50 3.96
CA ALA A 54 -5.15 -9.64 4.52
C ALA A 54 -5.49 -8.47 5.46
N LEU A 55 -4.58 -8.12 6.38
CA LEU A 55 -4.73 -6.94 7.24
C LEU A 55 -4.84 -5.64 6.43
N CYS A 56 -4.06 -5.51 5.35
CA CYS A 56 -4.13 -4.36 4.46
C CYS A 56 -5.51 -4.27 3.79
N SER A 57 -6.06 -5.39 3.33
CA SER A 57 -7.41 -5.42 2.74
C SER A 57 -8.46 -4.94 3.75
N ALA A 58 -8.39 -5.39 5.00
CA ALA A 58 -9.29 -4.94 6.05
C ALA A 58 -9.16 -3.44 6.30
N ALA A 59 -7.94 -2.88 6.35
CA ALA A 59 -7.75 -1.43 6.48
C ALA A 59 -8.32 -0.62 5.30
N LEU A 60 -8.10 -1.10 4.07
CA LEU A 60 -8.63 -0.44 2.88
C LEU A 60 -10.17 -0.48 2.84
N ASN A 61 -10.78 -1.58 3.30
CA ASN A 61 -12.23 -1.69 3.46
C ASN A 61 -12.75 -0.74 4.56
N ALA A 62 -12.09 -0.72 5.73
CA ALA A 62 -12.48 0.10 6.87
C ALA A 62 -12.50 1.60 6.54
N LEU A 63 -11.59 2.04 5.66
CA LEU A 63 -11.49 3.43 5.20
C LEU A 63 -12.25 3.70 3.90
N ASP A 64 -13.05 2.74 3.41
CA ASP A 64 -13.83 2.86 2.18
C ASP A 64 -12.95 3.21 0.95
N ILE A 65 -11.69 2.78 0.95
CA ILE A 65 -10.75 3.01 -0.16
C ILE A 65 -11.08 2.05 -1.31
N VAL A 66 -11.47 0.80 -1.01
CA VAL A 66 -11.78 -0.21 -2.04
C VAL A 66 -12.92 0.24 -2.96
N GLY A 67 -13.97 0.87 -2.41
CA GLY A 67 -15.04 1.46 -3.21
C GLY A 67 -14.55 2.55 -4.18
N ARG A 68 -13.46 3.23 -3.80
CA ARG A 68 -12.83 4.34 -4.53
C ARG A 68 -11.76 3.93 -5.53
N LEU A 69 -11.38 2.66 -5.53
CA LEU A 69 -10.46 2.06 -6.50
C LEU A 69 -11.18 1.54 -7.75
N ASN A 70 -12.50 1.73 -7.88
CA ASN A 70 -13.20 1.38 -9.12
C ASN A 70 -12.74 2.30 -10.28
N PRO A 71 -12.78 1.83 -11.54
CA PRO A 71 -12.30 2.62 -12.67
C PRO A 71 -13.00 3.98 -12.79
N SER A 72 -14.31 4.07 -12.57
CA SER A 72 -15.03 5.34 -12.70
C SER A 72 -14.58 6.39 -11.69
N GLN A 73 -14.37 6.01 -10.42
CA GLN A 73 -13.89 6.93 -9.38
C GLN A 73 -12.39 7.20 -9.51
N LEU A 74 -11.58 6.24 -9.96
CA LEU A 74 -10.18 6.50 -10.28
C LEU A 74 -10.01 7.56 -11.40
N TRP A 75 -10.98 7.67 -12.30
CA TRP A 75 -10.88 8.56 -13.47
C TRP A 75 -11.51 9.93 -13.26
N LEU A 76 -12.63 9.98 -12.54
CA LEU A 76 -13.48 11.18 -12.45
C LEU A 76 -13.59 11.75 -11.04
N SER A 77 -12.98 11.12 -10.03
CA SER A 77 -13.10 11.59 -8.66
C SER A 77 -12.05 12.64 -8.33
N ASP A 78 -12.51 13.74 -7.74
CA ASP A 78 -11.66 14.73 -7.07
C ASP A 78 -10.86 14.12 -5.92
N PHE A 79 -11.27 12.94 -5.44
CA PHE A 79 -10.58 12.20 -4.38
C PHE A 79 -9.12 11.89 -4.69
N TRP A 80 -8.81 11.60 -5.95
CA TRP A 80 -7.45 11.26 -6.39
C TRP A 80 -6.73 12.45 -7.04
N ALA A 81 -7.46 13.55 -7.31
CA ALA A 81 -6.95 14.80 -7.89
C ALA A 81 -6.18 15.66 -6.87
N LEU A 82 -5.49 15.02 -5.93
CA LEU A 82 -4.69 15.66 -4.90
C LEU A 82 -3.29 15.94 -5.42
N ARG A 83 -2.70 17.07 -5.01
CA ARG A 83 -1.25 17.27 -5.11
C ARG A 83 -0.55 16.35 -4.13
N PHE A 84 0.74 16.09 -4.33
CA PHE A 84 1.48 15.15 -3.47
C PHE A 84 1.53 15.60 -2.00
N ASP A 85 1.62 16.90 -1.73
CA ASP A 85 1.52 17.47 -0.38
C ASP A 85 0.16 17.20 0.27
N GLU A 86 -0.92 17.35 -0.49
CA GLU A 86 -2.29 17.08 -0.03
C GLU A 86 -2.52 15.58 0.19
N LEU A 87 -2.02 14.73 -0.71
CA LEU A 87 -2.07 13.28 -0.56
C LEU A 87 -1.36 12.84 0.72
N TYR A 88 -0.17 13.41 0.97
CA TYR A 88 0.55 13.15 2.21
C TYR A 88 -0.26 13.57 3.42
N ASP A 89 -0.81 14.78 3.38
CA ASP A 89 -1.52 15.39 4.49
C ASP A 89 -2.84 14.71 4.88
N VAL A 90 -3.44 13.97 3.96
CA VAL A 90 -4.71 13.28 4.16
C VAL A 90 -4.51 11.78 4.43
N TRP A 91 -3.53 11.13 3.79
CA TRP A 91 -3.45 9.67 3.75
C TRP A 91 -2.11 9.07 4.19
N LEU A 92 -1.00 9.80 4.07
CA LEU A 92 0.35 9.24 4.25
C LEU A 92 1.09 9.80 5.46
N ARG A 93 0.53 10.79 6.17
CA ARG A 93 1.07 11.23 7.45
C ARG A 93 1.09 10.04 8.42
N PRO A 94 2.13 9.92 9.27
CA PRO A 94 2.23 8.82 10.22
C PRO A 94 1.00 8.63 11.13
N SER A 95 0.32 9.72 11.51
CA SER A 95 -0.93 9.67 12.27
C SER A 95 -2.07 8.99 11.51
N ASP A 96 -2.17 9.27 10.20
CA ASP A 96 -3.23 8.73 9.35
C ASP A 96 -2.96 7.27 8.99
N VAL A 97 -1.68 6.92 8.81
CA VAL A 97 -1.24 5.51 8.69
C VAL A 97 -1.55 4.73 9.98
N LEU A 98 -1.29 5.31 11.15
CA LEU A 98 -1.65 4.69 12.43
C LEU A 98 -3.17 4.53 12.56
N LEU A 99 -3.94 5.54 12.15
CA LEU A 99 -5.40 5.48 12.14
C LEU A 99 -5.89 4.37 11.19
N ALA A 100 -5.28 4.22 10.00
CA ALA A 100 -5.57 3.13 9.08
C ALA A 100 -5.26 1.76 9.68
N VAL A 101 -4.17 1.64 10.44
CA VAL A 101 -3.85 0.41 11.18
C VAL A 101 -4.93 0.09 12.21
N ILE A 102 -5.34 1.07 13.02
CA ILE A 102 -6.37 0.88 14.05
C ILE A 102 -7.71 0.51 13.39
N ALA A 103 -8.13 1.25 12.37
CA ALA A 103 -9.36 1.00 11.62
C ALA A 103 -9.35 -0.40 10.99
N GLY A 104 -8.23 -0.81 10.39
CA GLY A 104 -8.06 -2.14 9.83
C GLY A 104 -8.13 -3.24 10.88
N LEU A 105 -7.55 -3.05 12.07
CA LEU A 105 -7.66 -4.03 13.17
C LEU A 105 -9.10 -4.15 13.70
N ILE A 106 -9.84 -3.04 13.77
CA ILE A 106 -11.25 -3.05 14.16
C ILE A 106 -12.09 -3.79 13.11
N GLU A 107 -11.89 -3.48 11.83
CA GLU A 107 -12.61 -4.14 10.75
C GLU A 107 -12.26 -5.63 10.67
N PHE A 108 -11.00 -5.97 10.87
CA PHE A 108 -10.55 -7.35 10.95
C PHE A 108 -11.20 -8.11 12.13
N TYR A 109 -11.40 -7.44 13.27
CA TYR A 109 -12.16 -8.00 14.38
C TYR A 109 -13.65 -8.16 14.06
N ASN A 110 -14.24 -7.24 13.29
CA ASN A 110 -15.63 -7.40 12.81
C ASN A 110 -15.73 -8.58 11.84
N GLU A 111 -14.83 -8.69 10.86
CA GLU A 111 -14.79 -9.80 9.91
C GLU A 111 -14.61 -11.16 10.60
N LEU A 112 -13.98 -11.20 11.78
CA LEU A 112 -13.84 -12.42 12.58
C LEU A 112 -15.20 -12.97 13.00
N LEU A 113 -16.17 -12.10 13.28
CA LEU A 113 -17.53 -12.49 13.66
C LEU A 113 -18.35 -12.99 12.47
N TYR A 114 -17.99 -12.58 11.26
CA TYR A 114 -18.70 -12.90 10.01
C TYR A 114 -17.94 -13.87 9.10
N GLU A 115 -16.86 -14.49 9.60
CA GLU A 115 -16.01 -15.44 8.86
C GLU A 115 -15.47 -14.89 7.53
N GLY A 116 -15.03 -13.62 7.53
CA GLY A 116 -14.44 -12.98 6.35
C GLY A 116 -13.19 -13.70 5.82
N TRP A 117 -12.99 -13.67 4.49
CA TRP A 117 -11.86 -14.35 3.83
C TRP A 117 -10.49 -13.83 4.30
N SER A 118 -10.39 -12.53 4.66
CA SER A 118 -9.14 -11.94 5.13
C SER A 118 -8.72 -12.55 6.46
N VAL A 119 -9.69 -12.84 7.33
CA VAL A 119 -9.49 -13.49 8.62
C VAL A 119 -9.00 -14.92 8.45
N TRP A 120 -9.63 -15.68 7.56
CA TRP A 120 -9.19 -17.05 7.25
C TRP A 120 -7.74 -17.09 6.75
N LEU A 121 -7.35 -16.18 5.85
CA LEU A 121 -5.98 -16.11 5.35
C LEU A 121 -4.98 -15.74 6.45
N PHE A 122 -5.30 -14.76 7.28
CA PHE A 122 -4.43 -14.34 8.38
C PHE A 122 -4.28 -15.44 9.42
N GLN A 123 -5.39 -16.04 9.88
CA GLN A 123 -5.37 -17.12 10.86
C GLN A 123 -4.68 -18.36 10.32
N GLY A 124 -4.96 -18.76 9.09
CA GLY A 124 -4.28 -19.88 8.43
C GLY A 124 -2.77 -19.65 8.37
N SER A 125 -2.35 -18.45 7.96
CA SER A 125 -0.93 -18.07 7.91
C SER A 125 -0.29 -18.06 9.30
N ALA A 126 -1.01 -17.56 10.32
CA ALA A 126 -0.55 -17.50 11.70
C ALA A 126 -0.42 -18.90 12.33
N VAL A 127 -1.37 -19.80 12.06
CA VAL A 127 -1.34 -21.19 12.53
C VAL A 127 -0.16 -21.92 11.90
N VAL A 128 0.04 -21.80 10.58
CA VAL A 128 1.20 -22.41 9.90
C VAL A 128 2.51 -21.85 10.48
N ALA A 129 2.62 -20.52 10.63
CA ALA A 129 3.81 -19.90 11.22
C ALA A 129 4.06 -20.37 12.65
N GLY A 130 3.00 -20.50 13.47
CA GLY A 130 3.07 -20.99 14.83
C GLY A 130 3.52 -22.45 14.92
N VAL A 131 2.95 -23.34 14.10
CA VAL A 131 3.35 -24.75 14.03
C VAL A 131 4.81 -24.88 13.60
N VAL A 132 5.20 -24.19 12.54
CA VAL A 132 6.59 -24.22 12.06
C VAL A 132 7.53 -23.65 13.12
N ALA A 133 7.16 -22.57 13.80
CA ALA A 133 7.97 -22.01 14.87
C ALA A 133 8.13 -22.98 16.05
N LEU A 134 7.07 -23.70 16.44
CA LEU A 134 7.13 -24.71 17.52
C LEU A 134 7.95 -25.93 17.14
N LEU A 135 7.92 -26.35 15.87
CA LEU A 135 8.73 -27.46 15.36
C LEU A 135 10.20 -27.04 15.17
N ALA A 136 10.43 -25.83 14.67
CA ALA A 136 11.74 -25.32 14.34
C ALA A 136 12.49 -24.81 15.58
N TRP A 137 11.82 -24.36 16.64
CA TRP A 137 12.47 -23.76 17.81
C TRP A 137 12.02 -24.40 19.13
N ARG A 138 12.93 -24.48 20.11
CA ARG A 138 12.58 -24.86 21.49
C ARG A 138 11.72 -23.75 22.12
N SER A 139 10.77 -24.13 22.99
CA SER A 139 9.65 -23.30 23.47
C SER A 139 9.89 -21.78 23.58
N TRP A 140 10.95 -21.33 24.24
CA TRP A 140 11.22 -19.90 24.42
C TRP A 140 11.64 -19.16 23.13
N GLN A 141 12.34 -19.84 22.23
CA GLN A 141 12.73 -19.31 20.92
C GLN A 141 11.55 -19.29 19.94
N ALA A 142 10.58 -20.21 20.08
CA ALA A 142 9.37 -20.22 19.25
C ALA A 142 8.54 -18.93 19.41
N ILE A 143 8.51 -18.37 20.63
CA ILE A 143 7.84 -17.08 20.90
C ILE A 143 8.46 -15.95 20.06
N ARG A 144 9.79 -15.93 19.88
CA ARG A 144 10.44 -14.92 19.03
C ARG A 144 10.01 -15.04 17.58
N GLY A 145 9.93 -16.27 17.06
CA GLY A 145 9.44 -16.54 15.71
C GLY A 145 8.00 -16.09 15.49
N ILE A 146 7.14 -16.31 16.49
CA ILE A 146 5.73 -15.88 16.47
C ILE A 146 5.62 -14.34 16.58
N LEU A 147 6.36 -13.70 17.48
CA LEU A 147 6.37 -12.23 17.58
C LEU A 147 6.88 -11.59 16.28
N LEU A 148 7.90 -12.18 15.68
CA LEU A 148 8.43 -11.73 14.39
C LEU A 148 7.39 -11.89 13.27
N PHE A 149 6.55 -12.93 13.27
CA PHE A 149 5.43 -13.06 12.33
C PHE A 149 4.50 -11.85 12.40
N PHE A 150 4.03 -11.50 13.62
CA PHE A 150 3.08 -10.40 13.80
C PHE A 150 3.70 -9.05 13.41
N TRP A 151 4.96 -8.82 13.79
CA TRP A 151 5.68 -7.62 13.39
C TRP A 151 5.82 -7.51 11.87
N LEU A 152 6.28 -8.57 11.21
CA LEU A 152 6.45 -8.57 9.76
C LEU A 152 5.11 -8.39 9.04
N SER A 153 4.04 -9.03 9.53
CA SER A 153 2.69 -8.88 8.97
C SER A 153 2.20 -7.43 9.08
N LEU A 154 2.41 -6.79 10.23
CA LEU A 154 2.06 -5.38 10.43
C LEU A 154 2.89 -4.44 9.53
N ALA A 155 4.19 -4.70 9.39
CA ALA A 155 5.03 -3.91 8.50
C ALA A 155 4.61 -4.06 7.03
N VAL A 156 4.25 -5.28 6.61
CA VAL A 156 3.71 -5.54 5.26
C VAL A 156 2.40 -4.79 5.06
N MET A 157 1.48 -4.84 6.04
CA MET A 157 0.22 -4.09 6.00
C MET A 157 0.47 -2.60 5.74
N ILE A 158 1.37 -1.97 6.51
CA ILE A 158 1.69 -0.55 6.36
C ILE A 158 2.28 -0.25 4.98
N LEU A 159 3.26 -1.05 4.55
CA LEU A 159 3.91 -0.87 3.25
C LEU A 159 2.92 -1.04 2.10
N MET A 160 2.06 -2.06 2.15
CA MET A 160 1.04 -2.29 1.12
C MET A 160 -0.01 -1.18 1.12
N TYR A 161 -0.47 -0.72 2.28
CA TYR A 161 -1.41 0.39 2.38
C TYR A 161 -0.87 1.64 1.69
N ILE A 162 0.35 2.08 2.05
CA ILE A 162 1.02 3.22 1.42
C ILE A 162 1.18 2.99 -0.08
N SER A 163 1.58 1.78 -0.49
CA SER A 163 1.79 1.44 -1.90
C SER A 163 0.49 1.50 -2.70
N VAL A 164 -0.64 1.03 -2.16
CA VAL A 164 -1.94 1.06 -2.83
C VAL A 164 -2.41 2.50 -3.03
N ILE A 165 -2.29 3.35 -2.00
CA ILE A 165 -2.64 4.77 -2.09
C ILE A 165 -1.78 5.47 -3.16
N LEU A 166 -0.46 5.28 -3.10
CA LEU A 166 0.46 5.87 -4.08
C LEU A 166 0.19 5.36 -5.49
N LEU A 167 -0.06 4.06 -5.66
CA LEU A 167 -0.35 3.47 -6.96
C LEU A 167 -1.65 4.01 -7.55
N ALA A 168 -2.71 4.10 -6.75
CA ALA A 168 -3.98 4.68 -7.17
C ALA A 168 -3.82 6.15 -7.59
N TRP A 169 -3.08 6.93 -6.82
CA TRP A 169 -2.73 8.31 -7.15
C TRP A 169 -1.93 8.42 -8.45
N VAL A 170 -0.89 7.59 -8.63
CA VAL A 170 -0.10 7.56 -9.88
C VAL A 170 -0.97 7.17 -11.07
N ILE A 171 -1.82 6.15 -10.95
CA ILE A 171 -2.73 5.71 -12.00
C ILE A 171 -3.67 6.85 -12.41
N HIS A 172 -4.25 7.56 -11.44
CA HIS A 172 -5.12 8.71 -11.71
C HIS A 172 -4.40 9.76 -12.58
N TRP A 173 -3.18 10.16 -12.18
CA TRP A 173 -2.41 11.16 -12.93
C TRP A 173 -1.92 10.65 -14.29
N LEU A 174 -1.51 9.39 -14.41
CA LEU A 174 -1.13 8.79 -15.69
C LEU A 174 -2.31 8.78 -16.68
N ASN A 175 -3.52 8.48 -16.21
CA ASN A 175 -4.73 8.53 -17.04
C ASN A 175 -5.00 9.95 -17.54
N PHE A 176 -4.85 10.97 -16.67
CA PHE A 176 -4.96 12.36 -17.07
C PHE A 176 -3.97 12.71 -18.20
N TRP A 177 -2.70 12.34 -18.06
CA TRP A 177 -1.68 12.59 -19.10
C TRP A 177 -1.98 11.85 -20.40
N ALA A 178 -2.44 10.60 -20.33
CA ALA A 178 -2.84 9.84 -21.52
C ALA A 178 -3.99 10.52 -22.27
N LEU A 179 -4.98 11.06 -21.55
CA LEU A 179 -6.07 11.84 -22.14
C LEU A 179 -5.57 13.15 -22.76
N VAL A 180 -4.67 13.87 -22.09
CA VAL A 180 -4.07 15.10 -22.64
C VAL A 180 -3.33 14.81 -23.95
N VAL A 181 -2.54 13.75 -24.01
CA VAL A 181 -1.83 13.34 -25.23
C VAL A 181 -2.84 12.96 -26.33
N LEU A 182 -3.91 12.24 -26.01
CA LEU A 182 -4.97 11.90 -26.97
C LEU A 182 -5.67 13.15 -27.51
N PHE A 183 -6.04 14.10 -26.65
CA PHE A 183 -6.67 15.35 -27.06
C PHE A 183 -5.75 16.21 -27.91
N LEU A 184 -4.46 16.30 -27.56
CA LEU A 184 -3.45 16.98 -28.38
C LEU A 184 -3.32 16.33 -29.76
N PHE A 185 -3.29 15.00 -29.82
CA PHE A 185 -3.24 14.27 -31.08
C PHE A 185 -4.48 14.54 -31.95
N LEU A 186 -5.68 14.45 -31.36
CA LEU A 186 -6.94 14.75 -32.07
C LEU A 186 -7.00 16.20 -32.55
N TYR A 187 -6.57 17.15 -31.72
CA TYR A 187 -6.53 18.57 -32.08
C TYR A 187 -5.56 18.87 -33.22
N MET A 188 -4.37 18.25 -33.23
CA MET A 188 -3.42 18.41 -34.32
C MET A 188 -3.95 17.78 -35.61
N TYR A 189 -4.56 16.59 -35.52
CA TYR A 189 -5.18 15.93 -36.67
C TYR A 189 -6.30 16.76 -37.30
N ASP A 190 -7.18 17.36 -36.48
CA ASP A 190 -8.26 18.24 -36.93
C ASP A 190 -7.71 19.48 -37.66
N LYS A 191 -6.68 20.13 -37.09
CA LYS A 191 -6.01 21.27 -37.71
C LYS A 191 -5.33 20.94 -39.04
N GLU A 192 -4.71 19.77 -39.16
CA GLU A 192 -4.08 19.31 -40.40
C GLU A 192 -5.14 18.97 -41.46
N GLY A 193 -6.29 18.41 -41.05
CA GLY A 193 -7.44 18.17 -41.92
C GLY A 193 -8.03 19.45 -42.50
N ASP A 194 -8.20 20.49 -41.68
CA ASP A 194 -8.71 21.79 -42.11
C ASP A 194 -7.75 22.54 -43.05
N GLN A 195 -6.43 22.42 -42.85
CA GLN A 195 -5.44 23.02 -43.73
C GLN A 195 -5.43 22.40 -45.15
N GLN A 196 -5.83 21.14 -45.30
CA GLN A 196 -5.95 20.50 -46.61
C GLN A 196 -7.19 20.94 -47.40
N HIS A 197 -8.20 21.55 -46.76
CA HIS A 197 -9.42 22.03 -47.42
C HIS A 197 -9.42 23.53 -47.75
N GLY A 198 -8.43 24.28 -47.23
CA GLY A 198 -8.14 25.66 -47.64
C GLY A 198 -7.37 25.72 -48.96
N SER A 199 -7.97 25.28 -50.07
CA SER A 199 -7.43 25.57 -51.41
C SER A 199 -7.51 27.07 -51.67
N PRO A 200 -6.40 27.74 -52.05
CA PRO A 200 -6.44 29.13 -52.50
C PRO A 200 -7.01 29.15 -53.92
N LEU A 201 -8.33 29.28 -54.02
CA LEU A 201 -9.02 29.72 -55.23
C LEU A 201 -9.86 30.95 -54.90
#